data_AF-A0A536X5Y3-F1
#
_entry.id   AF-A0A536X5Y3-F1
#
_cell.length_a   1.000
_cell.length_b   1.000
_cell.length_c   1.000
_cell.angle_alpha   90.00
_cell.angle_beta   90.00
_cell.angle_gamma   90.00
#
_symmetry.space_group_name_H-M   'P 1'
#
loop_
_entity.id
_entity.type
_entity.pdbx_description
1 polymer ?
#
loop_
_entity_poly.entity_id
_entity_poly.type
_entity_poly.pdbx_seq_one_letter_code
_entity_poly.pdbx_strand_id
1 'polypeptide(L)'
;MKKSLLALAVLGVFAGAASAQSSVTIYGSLDLAVTKGNGGTASNNGGNGTSKAWIEKQSNASRLGFRGNEDIGGGLSAQFQIEHRFTPDDGVAANPFWAGRSYVQLSSSTLGRVYLGREYTPAFWPEVKSDPFGNDGVAQFGAGLSWAGFLTPTNLGGVSSGLTGVRTSNTVGYKSPNWGGVTFQLATGLGE
;
A
#
# COMPACT_ATOMS: atom_id res chain seq x y z
N MET A 1 -0.01 15.73 57.36
CA MET A 1 0.26 16.07 55.94
C MET A 1 -0.61 15.21 55.04
N LYS A 2 -1.39 15.81 54.15
CA LYS A 2 -2.46 15.17 53.38
C LYS A 2 -1.89 14.28 52.24
N LYS A 3 -1.38 13.08 52.59
CA LYS A 3 -0.78 12.12 51.63
C LYS A 3 -1.75 11.71 50.51
N SER A 4 -3.06 11.76 50.79
CA SER A 4 -4.13 11.51 49.83
C SER A 4 -4.21 12.53 48.68
N LEU A 5 -3.82 13.79 48.92
CA LEU A 5 -3.80 14.82 47.87
C LEU A 5 -2.65 14.63 46.88
N LEU A 6 -1.49 14.14 47.35
CA LEU A 6 -0.39 13.77 46.44
C LEU A 6 -0.74 12.55 45.60
N ALA A 7 -1.39 11.53 46.19
CA ALA A 7 -1.82 10.35 45.45
C ALA A 7 -2.84 10.69 44.36
N LEU A 8 -3.79 11.59 44.66
CA LEU A 8 -4.79 12.05 43.68
C LEU A 8 -4.16 12.91 42.57
N ALA A 9 -3.17 13.73 42.89
CA ALA A 9 -2.41 14.49 41.89
C ALA A 9 -1.60 13.59 40.96
N VAL A 10 -0.94 12.55 41.50
CA VAL A 10 -0.20 11.56 40.70
C VAL A 10 -1.15 10.77 39.80
N LEU A 11 -2.30 10.31 40.31
CA LEU A 11 -3.30 9.60 39.51
C LEU A 11 -3.95 10.48 38.43
N GLY A 12 -4.17 11.76 38.72
CA GLY A 12 -4.71 12.74 37.76
C GLY A 12 -3.77 13.02 36.58
N VAL A 13 -2.45 12.97 36.80
CA VAL A 13 -1.45 13.11 35.72
C VAL A 13 -1.51 11.95 34.73
N PHE A 14 -1.79 10.73 35.19
CA PHE A 14 -1.96 9.57 34.31
C PHE A 14 -3.33 9.51 33.63
N ALA A 15 -4.37 10.08 34.24
CA ALA A 15 -5.72 10.12 33.66
C ALA A 15 -5.83 11.05 32.43
N GLY A 16 -4.96 12.05 32.31
CA GLY A 16 -4.94 12.99 31.16
C GLY A 16 -4.10 12.54 29.97
N ALA A 17 -3.28 11.48 30.11
CA ALA A 17 -2.28 11.09 29.10
C ALA A 17 -2.83 10.18 27.98
N ALA A 18 -4.07 9.69 28.07
CA ALA A 18 -4.55 8.61 27.21
C ALA A 18 -5.94 8.85 26.60
N SER A 19 -6.29 10.10 26.30
CA SER A 19 -7.36 10.39 25.34
C SER A 19 -6.78 10.68 23.95
N ALA A 20 -5.88 9.82 23.47
CA ALA A 20 -5.64 9.76 22.03
C ALA A 20 -6.95 9.31 21.41
N GLN A 21 -7.63 10.21 20.69
CA GLN A 21 -8.86 9.88 19.97
C GLN A 21 -8.48 9.05 18.74
N SER A 22 -8.09 7.79 18.99
CA SER A 22 -7.75 6.80 17.98
C SER A 22 -8.98 6.57 17.12
N SER A 23 -8.90 6.93 15.85
CA SER A 23 -9.98 6.72 14.89
C SER A 23 -9.58 5.59 13.93
N VAL A 24 -10.53 4.67 13.74
CA VAL A 24 -10.45 3.70 12.65
C VAL A 24 -11.26 4.25 11.50
N THR A 25 -10.63 4.34 10.34
CA THR A 25 -11.28 4.70 9.08
C THR A 25 -11.50 3.46 8.25
N ILE A 26 -12.75 3.21 7.86
CA ILE A 26 -13.11 2.29 6.79
C ILE A 26 -13.05 3.09 5.48
N TYR A 27 -12.35 2.57 4.48
CA TYR A 27 -12.20 3.23 3.18
C TYR A 27 -12.14 2.20 2.06
N GLY A 28 -12.30 2.64 0.82
CA GLY A 28 -12.20 1.75 -0.32
C GLY A 28 -12.31 2.49 -1.64
N SER A 29 -12.21 1.74 -2.72
CA SER A 29 -12.49 2.18 -4.08
C SER A 29 -13.10 1.02 -4.85
N LEU A 30 -14.10 1.32 -5.68
CA LEU A 30 -14.70 0.40 -6.63
C LEU A 30 -14.46 0.97 -8.02
N ASP A 31 -13.77 0.21 -8.86
CA ASP A 31 -13.43 0.62 -10.24
C ASP A 31 -13.81 -0.50 -11.21
N LEU A 32 -14.78 -0.17 -12.06
CA LEU A 32 -15.34 -1.04 -13.08
C LEU A 32 -15.56 -0.22 -14.34
N ALA A 33 -15.10 -0.74 -15.48
CA ALA A 33 -15.23 -0.11 -16.78
C ALA A 33 -15.69 -1.12 -17.83
N VAL A 34 -16.30 -0.61 -18.91
CA VAL A 34 -16.56 -1.39 -20.12
C VAL A 34 -15.52 -1.00 -21.16
N THR A 35 -14.81 -1.99 -21.69
CA THR A 35 -13.68 -1.78 -22.60
C THR A 35 -13.84 -2.61 -23.87
N LYS A 36 -13.22 -2.17 -24.96
CA LYS A 36 -13.25 -2.85 -26.26
C LYS A 36 -11.91 -2.74 -26.94
N GLY A 37 -11.48 -3.83 -27.56
CA GLY A 37 -10.22 -3.91 -28.30
C GLY A 37 -10.42 -3.59 -29.76
N ASN A 38 -9.32 -3.15 -30.36
CA ASN A 38 -9.27 -2.87 -31.79
C ASN A 38 -8.90 -4.12 -32.61
N GLY A 39 -8.57 -5.24 -31.96
CA GLY A 39 -8.15 -6.48 -32.62
C GLY A 39 -6.68 -6.46 -33.08
N GLY A 40 -5.86 -5.57 -32.53
CA GLY A 40 -4.42 -5.52 -32.78
C GLY A 40 -3.65 -6.66 -32.10
N THR A 41 -2.37 -6.82 -32.49
CA THR A 41 -1.48 -7.88 -32.00
C THR A 41 -0.56 -7.44 -30.85
N ALA A 42 -0.66 -6.19 -30.40
CA ALA A 42 0.17 -5.66 -29.32
C ALA A 42 -0.18 -6.34 -27.98
N SER A 43 0.83 -6.94 -27.34
CA SER A 43 0.73 -7.47 -25.98
C SER A 43 0.94 -6.33 -24.99
N ASN A 44 -0.08 -5.48 -24.82
CA ASN A 44 -0.06 -4.44 -23.81
C ASN A 44 -0.77 -4.99 -22.57
N ASN A 45 -0.05 -5.14 -21.46
CA ASN A 45 -0.68 -5.56 -20.21
C ASN A 45 -1.63 -4.45 -19.74
N GLY A 46 -2.94 -4.70 -19.78
CA GLY A 46 -4.00 -3.70 -19.56
C GLY A 46 -4.61 -3.10 -20.84
N GLY A 47 -4.01 -3.29 -22.00
CA GLY A 47 -4.68 -3.01 -23.27
C GLY A 47 -5.73 -4.07 -23.57
N ASN A 48 -6.81 -3.70 -24.24
CA ASN A 48 -7.76 -4.69 -24.74
C ASN A 48 -7.10 -5.37 -25.95
N GLY A 49 -6.77 -6.65 -25.82
CA GLY A 49 -5.94 -7.40 -26.78
C GLY A 49 -6.59 -7.63 -28.15
N THR A 50 -6.32 -8.79 -28.76
CA THR A 50 -6.85 -9.17 -30.08
C THR A 50 -8.39 -9.29 -30.13
N SER A 51 -9.07 -9.24 -28.98
CA SER A 51 -10.52 -9.32 -28.91
C SER A 51 -11.19 -7.97 -29.21
N LYS A 52 -12.09 -7.99 -30.21
CA LYS A 52 -12.99 -6.87 -30.54
C LYS A 52 -14.30 -6.90 -29.74
N ALA A 53 -14.45 -7.84 -28.80
CA ALA A 53 -15.62 -7.89 -27.93
C ALA A 53 -15.60 -6.73 -26.93
N TRP A 54 -16.80 -6.28 -26.55
CA TRP A 54 -16.98 -5.49 -25.35
C TRP A 54 -16.81 -6.41 -24.15
N ILE A 55 -15.94 -6.05 -23.23
CA ILE A 55 -15.73 -6.78 -21.99
C ILE A 55 -15.79 -5.80 -20.82
N GLU A 56 -16.30 -6.28 -19.69
CA GLU A 56 -16.09 -5.62 -18.42
C GLU A 56 -14.62 -5.79 -18.04
N LYS A 57 -13.99 -4.69 -17.67
CA LYS A 57 -12.62 -4.66 -17.19
C LYS A 57 -12.61 -3.93 -15.86
N GLN A 58 -11.97 -4.55 -14.90
CA GLN A 58 -11.58 -3.91 -13.65
C GLN A 58 -10.22 -3.22 -13.81
N SER A 59 -10.06 -2.10 -13.10
CA SER A 59 -8.75 -1.56 -12.74
C SER A 59 -8.06 -2.47 -11.70
N ASN A 60 -6.74 -2.34 -11.59
CA ASN A 60 -5.92 -3.00 -10.57
C ASN A 60 -6.21 -2.55 -9.11
N ALA A 61 -7.21 -1.68 -8.89
CA ALA A 61 -7.32 -0.87 -7.69
C ALA A 61 -8.50 -1.17 -6.75
N SER A 62 -9.52 -1.95 -7.17
CA SER A 62 -10.71 -2.22 -6.35
C SER A 62 -10.33 -2.82 -5.00
N ARG A 63 -10.81 -2.20 -3.92
CA ARG A 63 -10.41 -2.55 -2.55
C ARG A 63 -11.39 -2.05 -1.50
N LEU A 64 -11.43 -2.79 -0.41
CA LEU A 64 -11.99 -2.36 0.88
C LEU A 64 -10.87 -2.44 1.92
N GLY A 65 -10.75 -1.44 2.76
CA GLY A 65 -9.68 -1.37 3.74
C GLY A 65 -10.06 -0.68 5.03
N PHE A 66 -9.26 -0.97 6.04
CA PHE A 66 -9.34 -0.41 7.38
C PHE A 66 -7.98 0.19 7.69
N ARG A 67 -7.95 1.39 8.24
CA ARG A 67 -6.71 2.02 8.72
C ARG A 67 -6.97 2.76 10.02
N GLY A 68 -5.94 2.82 10.87
CA GLY A 68 -5.98 3.60 12.10
C GLY A 68 -4.64 4.27 12.35
N ASN A 69 -4.69 5.35 13.11
CA ASN A 69 -3.51 6.05 13.63
C ASN A 69 -3.78 6.41 15.09
N GLU A 70 -2.88 6.02 15.97
CA GLU A 70 -2.88 6.32 17.39
C GLU A 70 -1.66 7.17 17.72
N ASP A 71 -1.89 8.38 18.23
CA ASP A 71 -0.82 9.20 18.81
C ASP A 71 -0.43 8.61 20.17
N ILE A 72 0.84 8.22 20.29
CA ILE A 72 1.38 7.61 21.51
C ILE A 72 2.27 8.61 22.28
N GLY A 73 2.21 9.89 21.93
CA GLY A 73 2.92 10.99 22.57
C GLY A 73 4.35 11.19 22.05
N GLY A 74 4.95 12.32 22.42
CA GLY A 74 6.35 12.61 22.09
C GLY A 74 6.65 12.74 20.59
N GLY A 75 5.63 13.00 19.77
CA GLY A 75 5.77 13.05 18.30
C GLY A 75 5.83 11.67 17.64
N LEU A 76 5.42 10.61 18.35
CA LEU A 76 5.32 9.25 17.83
C LEU A 76 3.86 8.86 17.57
N SER A 77 3.63 8.06 16.52
CA SER A 77 2.33 7.44 16.29
C SER A 77 2.43 5.98 15.82
N ALA A 78 1.50 5.16 16.29
CA ALA A 78 1.31 3.79 15.84
C ALA A 78 0.19 3.75 14.78
N GLN A 79 0.41 3.02 13.69
CA GLN A 79 -0.51 2.93 12.57
C GLN A 79 -0.70 1.48 12.13
N PHE A 80 -1.91 1.18 11.66
CA PHE A 80 -2.17 -0.06 10.92
C PHE A 80 -2.95 0.25 9.65
N GLN A 81 -2.78 -0.61 8.65
CA GLN A 81 -3.60 -0.61 7.44
C GLN A 81 -3.73 -2.02 6.92
N ILE A 82 -4.97 -2.46 6.68
CA ILE A 82 -5.31 -3.76 6.09
C ILE A 82 -6.27 -3.56 4.92
N GLU A 83 -6.02 -4.22 3.80
CA GLU A 83 -6.75 -4.05 2.54
C GLU A 83 -7.11 -5.39 1.91
N HIS A 84 -8.41 -5.60 1.75
CA HIS A 84 -8.98 -6.65 0.94
C HIS A 84 -9.05 -6.21 -0.52
N ARG A 85 -8.76 -7.14 -1.44
CA ARG A 85 -8.85 -6.94 -2.89
C ARG A 85 -9.87 -7.92 -3.45
N PHE A 86 -10.69 -7.44 -4.37
CA PHE A 86 -11.74 -8.23 -5.01
C PHE A 86 -12.00 -7.73 -6.42
N THR A 87 -12.54 -8.61 -7.24
CA THR A 87 -13.04 -8.31 -8.58
C THR A 87 -14.48 -7.83 -8.48
N PRO A 88 -14.79 -6.60 -8.93
CA PRO A 88 -16.09 -5.99 -8.67
C PRO A 88 -17.23 -6.52 -9.56
N ASP A 89 -16.91 -7.19 -10.67
CA ASP A 89 -17.86 -7.75 -11.63
C ASP A 89 -18.48 -9.08 -11.15
N ASP A 90 -17.67 -9.99 -10.61
CA ASP A 90 -18.11 -11.31 -10.12
C ASP A 90 -17.94 -11.52 -8.60
N GLY A 91 -17.37 -10.53 -7.90
CA GLY A 91 -17.18 -10.54 -6.46
C GLY A 91 -16.06 -11.47 -5.97
N VAL A 92 -15.24 -12.02 -6.87
CA VAL A 92 -14.17 -12.95 -6.50
C VAL A 92 -13.12 -12.24 -5.65
N ALA A 93 -12.89 -12.79 -4.46
CA ALA A 93 -11.85 -12.33 -3.55
C ALA A 93 -10.45 -12.68 -4.09
N ALA A 94 -9.51 -11.75 -3.96
CA ALA A 94 -8.10 -12.04 -4.18
C ALA A 94 -7.58 -13.06 -3.15
N ASN A 95 -6.59 -13.85 -3.55
CA ASN A 95 -5.85 -14.75 -2.67
C ASN A 95 -4.39 -14.30 -2.58
N PRO A 96 -3.85 -13.99 -1.37
CA PRO A 96 -4.49 -14.06 -0.06
C PRO A 96 -5.59 -13.00 0.14
N PHE A 97 -6.52 -13.24 1.08
CA PHE A 97 -7.66 -12.35 1.31
C PHE A 97 -7.24 -10.88 1.56
N TRP A 98 -6.18 -10.66 2.33
CA TRP A 98 -5.56 -9.35 2.55
C TRP A 98 -4.44 -9.04 1.54
N ALA A 99 -4.72 -9.22 0.25
CA ALA A 99 -3.73 -9.07 -0.83
C ALA A 99 -3.26 -7.63 -1.07
N GLY A 100 -3.97 -6.62 -0.54
CA GLY A 100 -3.56 -5.21 -0.63
C GLY A 100 -2.43 -4.86 0.34
N ARG A 101 -2.43 -3.62 0.85
CA ARG A 101 -1.54 -3.23 1.96
C ARG A 101 -2.05 -3.87 3.25
N SER A 102 -1.18 -4.56 3.98
CA SER A 102 -1.50 -5.24 5.23
C SER A 102 -0.31 -5.16 6.17
N TYR A 103 -0.19 -4.07 6.92
CA TYR A 103 1.00 -3.77 7.73
C TYR A 103 0.66 -2.99 9.01
N VAL A 104 1.63 -3.00 9.93
CA VAL A 104 1.71 -2.09 11.07
C VAL A 104 2.93 -1.17 10.92
N GLN A 105 2.87 0.03 11.48
CA GLN A 105 3.91 1.04 11.33
C GLN A 105 4.05 1.89 12.58
N LEU A 106 5.30 2.14 12.98
CA LEU A 106 5.65 3.17 13.96
C LEU A 106 6.20 4.39 13.21
N SER A 107 5.69 5.56 13.55
CA SER A 107 6.05 6.82 12.90
C SER A 107 6.57 7.81 13.91
N SER A 108 7.56 8.59 13.49
CA SER A 108 8.12 9.71 14.23
C SER A 108 8.05 10.96 13.36
N SER A 109 7.70 12.09 13.99
CA SER A 109 7.72 13.41 13.33
C SER A 109 9.10 13.83 12.84
N THR A 110 10.18 13.27 13.40
CA THR A 110 11.57 13.66 13.08
C THR A 110 12.40 12.51 12.51
N LEU A 111 12.12 11.26 12.88
CA LEU A 111 12.95 10.10 12.51
C LEU A 111 12.41 9.31 11.31
N GLY A 112 11.18 9.58 10.86
CA GLY A 112 10.56 8.86 9.76
C GLY A 112 9.71 7.69 10.24
N ARG A 113 9.62 6.62 9.46
CA ARG A 113 8.62 5.57 9.68
C ARG A 113 9.20 4.18 9.45
N VAL A 114 8.99 3.26 10.38
CA VAL A 114 9.31 1.84 10.22
C VAL A 114 8.01 1.05 10.12
N TYR A 115 7.92 0.11 9.18
CA TYR A 115 6.76 -0.74 8.99
C TYR A 115 7.12 -2.22 8.92
N LEU A 116 6.15 -3.05 9.30
CA LEU A 116 6.20 -4.51 9.30
C LEU A 116 4.96 -5.07 8.60
N GLY A 117 5.13 -5.97 7.64
CA GLY A 117 4.03 -6.70 7.00
C GLY A 117 4.09 -6.66 5.46
N ARG A 118 2.93 -6.50 4.83
CA ARG A 118 2.75 -6.43 3.38
C ARG A 118 2.57 -4.98 2.93
N GLU A 119 3.52 -4.47 2.16
CA GLU A 119 3.54 -3.07 1.73
C GLU A 119 4.17 -2.95 0.34
N TYR A 120 3.92 -1.83 -0.32
CA TYR A 120 4.56 -1.46 -1.56
C TYR A 120 6.08 -1.46 -1.45
N THR A 121 6.73 -2.06 -2.44
CA THR A 121 8.19 -2.06 -2.54
C THR A 121 8.71 -0.65 -2.83
N PRO A 122 9.97 -0.33 -2.48
CA PRO A 122 10.56 0.97 -2.80
C PRO A 122 10.50 1.33 -4.30
N ALA A 123 10.58 0.33 -5.17
CA ALA A 123 10.54 0.49 -6.63
C ALA A 123 9.16 0.87 -7.19
N PHE A 124 8.07 0.61 -6.44
CA PHE A 124 6.70 0.93 -6.86
C PHE A 124 6.46 2.44 -7.05
N TRP A 125 7.02 3.28 -6.17
CA TRP A 125 6.72 4.72 -6.19
C TRP A 125 7.33 5.47 -7.38
N PRO A 126 8.60 5.23 -7.77
CA PRO A 126 9.13 5.76 -9.01
C PRO A 126 8.35 5.30 -10.24
N GLU A 127 7.96 4.03 -10.31
CA GLU A 127 7.16 3.47 -11.41
C GLU A 127 5.83 4.24 -11.57
N VAL A 128 4.99 4.25 -10.53
CA VAL A 128 3.66 4.88 -10.63
C VAL A 128 3.76 6.39 -10.88
N LYS A 129 4.80 7.06 -10.39
CA LYS A 129 5.02 8.49 -10.68
C LYS A 129 5.49 8.75 -12.10
N SER A 130 6.10 7.76 -12.76
CA SER A 130 6.55 7.86 -14.14
C SER A 130 5.45 7.54 -15.17
N ASP A 131 4.39 6.84 -14.75
CA ASP A 131 3.23 6.56 -15.60
C ASP A 131 2.18 7.68 -15.45
N PRO A 132 1.86 8.45 -16.51
CA PRO A 132 0.83 9.49 -16.45
C PRO A 132 -0.58 8.96 -16.15
N PHE A 133 -0.81 7.65 -16.33
CA PHE A 133 -2.07 6.98 -15.99
C PHE A 133 -1.99 6.24 -14.65
N GLY A 134 -0.89 6.37 -13.90
CA GLY A 134 -0.77 5.86 -12.53
C GLY A 134 -0.82 4.34 -12.42
N ASN A 135 -0.40 3.61 -13.46
CA ASN A 135 -0.51 2.15 -13.58
C ASN A 135 -1.96 1.66 -13.53
N ASP A 136 -2.85 2.41 -14.21
CA ASP A 136 -4.26 2.09 -14.32
C ASP A 136 -4.85 2.34 -15.72
N GLY A 137 -5.95 1.65 -16.02
CA GLY A 137 -6.71 1.80 -17.25
C GLY A 137 -6.09 1.08 -18.44
N VAL A 138 -6.51 1.48 -19.64
CA VAL A 138 -6.05 0.88 -20.91
C VAL A 138 -4.81 1.56 -21.48
N ALA A 139 -4.47 2.74 -20.96
CA ALA A 139 -3.37 3.57 -21.40
C ALA A 139 -2.16 3.55 -20.44
N GLN A 140 -2.24 2.76 -19.36
CA GLN A 140 -1.09 2.50 -18.49
C GLN A 140 0.10 2.03 -19.31
N PHE A 141 1.30 2.35 -18.83
CA PHE A 141 2.55 1.99 -19.52
C PHE A 141 2.75 0.46 -19.60
N GLY A 142 1.99 -0.31 -18.81
CA GLY A 142 1.97 -1.77 -18.81
C GLY A 142 3.07 -2.39 -17.95
N ALA A 143 3.01 -3.72 -17.80
CA ALA A 143 4.00 -4.49 -17.05
C ALA A 143 5.31 -4.62 -17.85
N GLY A 144 6.43 -4.26 -17.22
CA GLY A 144 7.75 -4.37 -17.85
C GLY A 144 8.69 -3.20 -17.62
N LEU A 145 8.30 -2.20 -16.81
CA LEU A 145 9.24 -1.17 -16.39
C LEU A 145 10.24 -1.79 -15.41
N SER A 146 11.50 -1.88 -15.83
CA SER A 146 12.61 -2.19 -14.93
C SER A 146 13.07 -0.90 -14.27
N TRP A 147 12.92 -0.77 -12.95
CA TRP A 147 13.47 0.36 -12.21
C TRP A 147 14.59 -0.13 -11.30
N ALA A 148 15.83 0.28 -11.58
CA ALA A 148 17.02 -0.15 -10.83
C ALA A 148 17.15 -1.69 -10.69
N GLY A 149 16.76 -2.45 -11.71
CA GLY A 149 16.80 -3.92 -11.71
C GLY A 149 15.56 -4.61 -11.13
N PHE A 150 14.58 -3.87 -10.60
CA PHE A 150 13.29 -4.40 -10.17
C PHE A 150 12.32 -4.46 -11.36
N LEU A 151 11.78 -5.65 -11.67
CA LEU A 151 10.74 -5.80 -12.69
C LEU A 151 9.36 -5.63 -12.04
N THR A 152 8.50 -4.85 -12.68
CA THR A 152 7.09 -4.69 -12.28
C THR A 152 6.27 -5.87 -12.79
N PRO A 153 5.07 -6.14 -12.25
CA PRO A 153 4.49 -7.48 -12.28
C PRO A 153 3.96 -7.80 -13.67
N THR A 154 4.72 -8.56 -14.45
CA THR A 154 4.38 -9.88 -15.02
C THR A 154 5.39 -10.28 -16.09
N ASN A 155 5.89 -11.51 -15.99
CA ASN A 155 6.33 -12.39 -17.07
C ASN A 155 6.85 -11.74 -18.37
N LEU A 156 8.12 -11.33 -18.36
CA LEU A 156 8.94 -11.40 -19.57
C LEU A 156 9.60 -12.78 -19.61
N GLY A 157 9.01 -13.72 -20.33
CA GLY A 157 9.69 -14.92 -20.84
C GLY A 157 10.50 -15.75 -19.83
N GLY A 158 9.95 -16.02 -18.64
CA GLY A 158 10.53 -17.04 -17.73
C GLY A 158 11.72 -16.61 -16.88
N VAL A 159 12.00 -15.30 -16.74
CA VAL A 159 13.00 -14.82 -15.76
C VAL A 159 12.30 -14.41 -14.47
N SER A 160 12.21 -15.35 -13.54
CA SER A 160 11.82 -15.14 -12.14
C SER A 160 13.01 -14.59 -11.35
N SER A 161 13.34 -13.30 -11.50
CA SER A 161 14.19 -12.65 -10.50
C SER A 161 13.37 -12.50 -9.22
N GLY A 162 13.87 -13.04 -8.10
CA GLY A 162 13.17 -13.14 -6.81
C GLY A 162 12.89 -11.81 -6.09
N LEU A 163 12.57 -10.75 -6.83
CA LEU A 163 12.32 -9.39 -6.31
C LEU A 163 11.04 -8.74 -6.90
N THR A 164 10.21 -9.48 -7.64
CA THR A 164 9.10 -8.88 -8.39
C THR A 164 7.77 -9.02 -7.66
N GLY A 165 7.33 -7.93 -7.03
CA GLY A 165 5.98 -7.80 -6.50
C GLY A 165 5.71 -6.33 -6.18
N VAL A 166 4.64 -5.76 -6.73
CA VAL A 166 4.18 -4.41 -6.37
C VAL A 166 4.08 -4.24 -4.85
N ARG A 167 3.73 -5.32 -4.15
CA ARG A 167 3.83 -5.44 -2.69
C ARG A 167 4.47 -6.76 -2.32
N THR A 168 5.24 -6.78 -1.23
CA THR A 168 5.85 -8.00 -0.69
C THR A 168 5.42 -8.22 0.74
N SER A 169 5.05 -9.45 1.08
CA SER A 169 4.77 -9.87 2.47
C SER A 169 6.08 -10.08 3.24
N ASN A 170 5.99 -10.34 4.55
CA ASN A 170 7.16 -10.57 5.42
C ASN A 170 8.20 -9.45 5.34
N THR A 171 7.75 -8.21 5.10
CA THR A 171 8.64 -7.08 4.86
C THR A 171 8.87 -6.29 6.13
N VAL A 172 10.13 -5.95 6.39
CA VAL A 172 10.53 -4.85 7.26
C VAL A 172 11.00 -3.70 6.39
N GLY A 173 10.48 -2.50 6.60
CA GLY A 173 10.92 -1.36 5.81
C GLY A 173 10.92 -0.04 6.57
N TYR A 174 11.63 0.93 6.00
CA TYR A 174 11.82 2.26 6.52
C TYR A 174 11.54 3.31 5.43
N LYS A 175 10.81 4.37 5.80
CA LYS A 175 10.57 5.56 4.96
C LYS A 175 11.12 6.78 5.70
N SER A 176 12.03 7.50 5.08
CA SER A 176 12.64 8.69 5.69
C SER A 176 11.64 9.83 5.89
N PRO A 177 11.93 10.80 6.78
CA PRO A 177 11.33 12.13 6.69
C PRO A 177 11.66 12.81 5.35
N ASN A 178 11.00 13.94 5.11
CA ASN A 178 11.39 14.85 4.04
C ASN A 178 12.48 15.80 4.54
N TRP A 179 13.68 15.70 3.97
CA TRP A 179 14.81 16.58 4.27
C TRP A 179 15.04 17.53 3.09
N GLY A 180 14.39 18.69 3.11
CA GLY A 180 14.59 19.72 2.09
C GLY A 180 14.23 19.28 0.66
N GLY A 181 13.25 18.38 0.51
CA GLY A 181 12.84 17.79 -0.76
C GLY A 181 13.37 16.37 -1.00
N VAL A 182 14.32 15.90 -0.18
CA VAL A 182 14.90 14.57 -0.31
C VAL A 182 14.16 13.56 0.57
N THR A 183 13.79 12.43 -0.03
CA THR A 183 13.21 11.26 0.66
C THR A 183 13.82 9.97 0.11
N PHE A 184 13.87 8.93 0.94
CA PHE A 184 14.23 7.59 0.50
C PHE A 184 13.43 6.51 1.24
N GLN A 185 13.38 5.33 0.65
CA GLN A 185 12.72 4.17 1.22
C GLN A 185 13.64 2.95 1.11
N LEU A 186 13.72 2.17 2.18
CA LEU A 186 14.43 0.90 2.24
C LEU A 186 13.45 -0.18 2.67
N ALA A 187 13.57 -1.37 2.11
CA ALA A 187 12.74 -2.51 2.51
C ALA A 187 13.51 -3.81 2.26
N THR A 188 13.29 -4.78 3.14
CA THR A 188 13.73 -6.16 2.95
C THR A 188 12.56 -7.10 3.24
N GLY A 189 12.34 -8.06 2.36
CA GLY A 189 11.38 -9.14 2.56
C GLY A 189 12.10 -10.38 3.08
N LEU A 190 11.53 -11.04 4.09
CA LEU A 190 12.01 -12.33 4.55
C LEU A 190 11.32 -13.45 3.77
N GLY A 191 12.05 -14.53 3.47
CA GLY A 191 11.47 -15.73 2.88
C GLY A 191 10.48 -16.41 3.81
N GLU A 192 9.74 -17.38 3.28
CA GLU A 192 8.95 -18.34 4.07
C GLU A 192 9.84 -19.43 4.66
#